data_AF-A0A3A4XN13-F1
#
_entry.id   AF-A0A3A4XN13-F1
#
_cell.length_a   1.000
_cell.length_b   1.000
_cell.length_c   1.000
_cell.angle_alpha   90.00
_cell.angle_beta   90.00
_cell.angle_gamma   90.00
#
_symmetry.space_group_name_H-M   'P 1'
#
loop_
_entity.id
_entity.type
_entity.pdbx_description
1 polymer ?
#
loop_
_entity_poly.entity_id
_entity_poly.type
_entity_poly.pdbx_seq_one_letter_code
_entity_poly.pdbx_strand_id
1 'polypeptide(L)'
;MIKSELKNVYWEIVKECLVKLHHRNENSAFWSCNLLRAKIDNPPKNGMTGDLFYNLEPFSVACQMANNDLDFQINSKKYSRILRKYGW
;
A
#
# COMPACT_ATOMS: atom_id res chain seq x y z
N MET A 1 -9.66 15.81 4.21
CA MET A 1 -8.46 15.42 4.99
C MET A 1 -8.68 14.01 5.53
N ILE A 2 -7.92 13.02 5.06
CA ILE A 2 -8.03 11.64 5.54
C ILE A 2 -7.44 11.55 6.95
N LYS A 3 -8.12 10.85 7.87
CA LYS A 3 -7.65 10.64 9.25
C LYS A 3 -6.30 9.92 9.25
N SER A 4 -5.38 10.32 10.13
CA SER A 4 -4.04 9.71 10.22
C SER A 4 -4.08 8.20 10.48
N GLU A 5 -5.08 7.72 11.20
CA GLU A 5 -5.30 6.28 11.47
C GLU A 5 -5.59 5.51 10.18
N LEU A 6 -6.41 6.05 9.28
CA LEU A 6 -6.71 5.44 7.99
C LEU A 6 -5.47 5.38 7.10
N LYS A 7 -4.63 6.42 7.11
CA LYS A 7 -3.33 6.40 6.41
C LYS A 7 -2.42 5.29 6.96
N ASN A 8 -2.38 5.09 8.28
CA ASN A 8 -1.60 4.02 8.88
C ASN A 8 -2.11 2.64 8.46
N VAL A 9 -3.42 2.42 8.53
CA VAL A 9 -4.05 1.15 8.11
C VAL A 9 -3.77 0.88 6.63
N TYR A 10 -3.91 1.89 5.78
CA TYR A 10 -3.60 1.80 4.36
C TYR A 10 -2.18 1.24 4.11
N TRP A 11 -1.17 1.83 4.77
CA TRP A 11 0.22 1.39 4.60
C TRP A 11 0.49 0.00 5.19
N GLU A 12 -0.20 -0.39 6.26
CA GLU A 12 -0.13 -1.75 6.79
C GLU A 12 -0.69 -2.78 5.81
N ILE A 13 -1.79 -2.46 5.11
CA ILE A 13 -2.37 -3.31 4.06
C ILE A 13 -1.40 -3.43 2.88
N VAL A 14 -0.83 -2.32 2.40
CA VAL A 14 0.18 -2.34 1.32
C VAL A 14 1.37 -3.23 1.71
N LYS A 15 1.90 -3.08 2.92
CA LYS A 15 3.01 -3.90 3.43
C LYS A 15 2.64 -5.39 3.47
N GLU A 16 1.45 -5.73 3.97
CA GLU A 16 0.99 -7.13 3.98
C GLU A 16 0.84 -7.70 2.57
N CYS A 17 0.36 -6.92 1.60
CA CYS A 17 0.31 -7.34 0.20
C CYS A 17 1.73 -7.63 -0.33
N LEU A 18 2.70 -6.75 -0.08
CA LEU A 18 4.10 -6.96 -0.48
C LEU A 18 4.69 -8.24 0.12
N VAL A 19 4.42 -8.53 1.39
CA VAL A 19 4.95 -9.73 2.07
C VAL A 19 4.23 -11.00 1.65
N LYS A 20 2.90 -11.00 1.65
CA LYS A 20 2.09 -12.22 1.47
C LYS A 20 1.79 -12.57 0.02
N LEU A 21 1.72 -11.57 -0.87
CA LEU A 21 1.37 -11.77 -2.28
C LEU A 21 2.61 -11.68 -3.18
N HIS A 22 3.50 -10.72 -2.91
CA HIS A 22 4.75 -10.56 -3.67
C HIS A 22 5.96 -11.23 -3.02
N HIS A 23 5.77 -11.93 -1.89
CA HIS A 23 6.82 -12.68 -1.19
C HIS A 23 8.07 -11.85 -0.84
N ARG A 24 7.91 -10.53 -0.66
CA ARG A 24 9.00 -9.67 -0.21
C ARG A 24 9.35 -9.94 1.24
N ASN A 25 10.63 -9.78 1.55
CA ASN A 25 11.09 -9.75 2.93
C ASN A 25 10.39 -8.61 3.70
N GLU A 26 9.96 -8.90 4.93
CA GLU A 26 9.19 -7.97 5.76
C GLU A 26 9.92 -6.66 6.03
N ASN A 27 11.21 -6.70 6.34
CA ASN A 27 12.01 -5.49 6.57
C ASN A 27 12.09 -4.64 5.30
N SER A 28 12.33 -5.28 4.15
CA SER A 28 12.37 -4.59 2.85
C SER A 28 11.03 -3.95 2.49
N ALA A 29 9.92 -4.65 2.72
CA ALA A 29 8.58 -4.13 2.50
C ALA A 29 8.28 -2.92 3.41
N PHE A 30 8.64 -3.01 4.70
CA PHE A 30 8.51 -1.92 5.67
C PHE A 30 9.27 -0.67 5.24
N TRP A 31 10.56 -0.81 4.91
CA TRP A 31 11.39 0.32 4.47
C TRP A 31 10.86 0.96 3.18
N SER A 32 10.43 0.14 2.21
CA SER A 32 9.86 0.63 0.95
C SER A 32 8.57 1.42 1.17
N CYS A 33 7.68 0.94 2.06
CA CYS A 33 6.44 1.63 2.39
C CYS A 33 6.71 2.97 3.06
N ASN A 34 7.62 3.02 4.05
CA ASN A 34 7.97 4.26 4.74
C ASN A 34 8.61 5.29 3.80
N LEU A 35 9.48 4.85 2.89
CA LEU A 35 10.11 5.74 1.91
C LEU A 35 9.07 6.36 0.97
N LEU A 36 8.12 5.56 0.47
CA LEU A 36 7.07 6.06 -0.42
C LEU A 36 6.08 6.96 0.33
N ARG A 37 5.66 6.56 1.54
CA ARG A 37 4.83 7.37 2.43
C ARG A 37 5.42 8.75 2.68
N ALA A 38 6.71 8.81 3.02
CA ALA A 38 7.39 10.08 3.27
C ALA A 38 7.33 11.03 2.04
N LYS A 39 7.46 10.48 0.82
CA LYS A 39 7.35 11.24 -0.43
C LYS A 39 5.92 11.74 -0.70
N ILE A 40 4.91 10.99 -0.28
CA ILE A 40 3.49 11.34 -0.48
C ILE A 40 3.04 12.36 0.56
N ASP A 41 3.44 12.19 1.81
CA ASP A 41 3.08 13.08 2.91
C ASP A 41 3.88 14.40 2.83
N ASN A 42 5.05 14.40 2.19
CA ASN A 42 5.87 15.59 1.92
C ASN A 42 6.23 15.66 0.42
N PRO A 43 5.26 15.98 -0.46
CA PRO A 43 5.51 16.04 -1.89
C PRO A 43 6.50 17.18 -2.22
N PRO A 44 7.30 17.04 -3.30
CA PRO A 44 8.08 18.17 -3.82
C PRO A 44 7.15 19.36 -4.12
N LYS A 45 7.69 20.59 -4.11
CA LYS A 45 6.92 21.86 -4.24
C LYS A 45 5.95 21.95 -5.44
N ASN A 46 6.05 21.03 -6.40
CA ASN A 46 5.26 21.00 -7.65
C ASN A 46 4.45 19.68 -7.80
N GLY A 47 4.37 18.86 -6.75
CA GLY A 47 3.81 17.50 -6.81
C GLY A 47 2.31 17.43 -6.56
N MET A 48 1.68 16.38 -7.09
CA MET A 48 0.28 16.00 -6.82
C MET A 48 -0.01 15.97 -5.31
N THR A 49 -1.19 16.46 -4.92
CA THR A 49 -1.69 16.39 -3.54
C THR A 49 -1.73 14.95 -3.05
N GLY A 50 -0.98 14.65 -1.98
CA GLY A 50 -0.89 13.30 -1.40
C GLY A 50 -2.24 12.68 -0.99
N ASP A 51 -3.27 13.50 -0.80
CA ASP A 51 -4.63 13.02 -0.54
C ASP A 51 -5.25 12.27 -1.75
N LEU A 52 -4.84 12.57 -2.99
CA LEU A 52 -5.28 11.80 -4.17
C LEU A 52 -4.67 10.40 -4.21
N PHE A 53 -3.46 10.23 -3.64
CA PHE A 53 -2.78 8.94 -3.61
C PHE A 53 -3.55 7.92 -2.77
N TYR A 54 -4.12 8.35 -1.64
CA TYR A 54 -4.86 7.46 -0.74
C TYR A 54 -6.23 7.01 -1.29
N ASN A 55 -6.62 7.47 -2.49
CA ASN A 55 -7.75 6.91 -3.24
C ASN A 55 -7.35 5.72 -4.12
N LEU A 56 -6.05 5.42 -4.25
CA LEU A 56 -5.59 4.23 -4.96
C LEU A 56 -5.86 2.99 -4.11
N GLU A 57 -6.13 1.86 -4.76
CA GLU A 57 -6.30 0.59 -4.06
C GLU A 57 -4.95 0.10 -3.50
N PRO A 58 -4.87 -0.30 -2.21
CA PRO A 58 -3.63 -0.80 -1.61
C PRO A 58 -2.99 -1.96 -2.39
N PHE A 59 -3.80 -2.84 -2.99
CA PHE A 59 -3.32 -3.93 -3.85
C PHE A 59 -2.57 -3.40 -5.08
N SER A 60 -3.14 -2.40 -5.76
CA SER A 60 -2.53 -1.79 -6.94
C SER A 60 -1.21 -1.08 -6.59
N VAL A 61 -1.17 -0.37 -5.46
CA VAL A 61 0.06 0.25 -4.98
C VAL A 61 1.13 -0.80 -4.66
N ALA A 62 0.76 -1.92 -4.03
CA ALA A 62 1.70 -3.02 -3.80
C ALA A 62 2.25 -3.60 -5.10
N CYS A 63 1.42 -3.79 -6.13
CA CYS A 63 1.86 -4.27 -7.46
C CYS A 63 2.84 -3.29 -8.12
N GLN A 64 2.54 -1.99 -8.10
CA GLN A 64 3.42 -0.93 -8.61
C GLN A 64 4.76 -0.91 -7.85
N MET A 65 4.74 -0.99 -6.52
CA MET A 65 5.94 -1.04 -5.69
C MET A 65 6.77 -2.31 -5.94
N ALA A 66 6.10 -3.42 -6.26
CA ALA A 66 6.72 -4.69 -6.61
C ALA A 66 7.31 -4.72 -8.03
N ASN A 67 6.95 -3.77 -8.88
CA ASN A 67 7.19 -3.79 -10.33
C ASN A 67 6.75 -5.13 -10.96
N ASN A 68 5.61 -5.65 -10.48
CA ASN A 68 5.04 -6.91 -10.91
C ASN A 68 3.53 -6.88 -10.67
N ASP A 69 2.76 -6.86 -11.76
CA ASP A 69 1.29 -6.87 -11.69
C ASP A 69 0.79 -8.29 -11.46
N LEU A 70 0.25 -8.54 -10.26
CA LEU A 70 -0.42 -9.79 -9.95
C LEU A 70 -1.87 -9.75 -10.46
N ASP A 71 -2.35 -10.88 -10.99
CA ASP A 71 -3.76 -11.03 -11.35
C ASP A 71 -4.64 -10.90 -10.09
N PHE A 72 -5.51 -9.90 -10.10
CA PHE A 72 -6.43 -9.63 -9.01
C PHE A 72 -7.44 -10.77 -8.80
N GLN A 73 -7.96 -11.39 -9.86
CA GLN A 73 -8.96 -12.47 -9.73
C GLN A 73 -8.37 -13.65 -8.96
N ILE A 74 -7.12 -13.99 -9.27
CA ILE A 74 -6.38 -15.08 -8.60
C ILE A 74 -6.10 -14.73 -7.13
N ASN A 75 -5.76 -13.47 -6.84
CA ASN A 75 -5.35 -13.04 -5.50
C ASN A 75 -6.47 -12.45 -4.64
N SER A 76 -7.67 -12.25 -5.20
CA SER A 76 -8.83 -11.61 -4.58
C SER A 76 -9.17 -12.18 -3.20
N LYS A 77 -9.16 -13.51 -3.07
CA LYS A 77 -9.44 -14.21 -1.80
C LYS A 77 -8.36 -13.98 -0.76
N LYS A 78 -7.08 -13.93 -1.15
CA LYS A 78 -5.97 -13.63 -0.23
C LYS A 78 -6.02 -12.16 0.18
N TYR A 79 -6.26 -11.26 -0.76
CA TYR A 79 -6.37 -9.84 -0.49
C TYR A 79 -7.56 -9.51 0.42
N SER A 80 -8.73 -10.10 0.19
CA SER A 80 -9.92 -9.93 1.05
C SER A 80 -9.66 -10.33 2.51
N ARG A 81 -8.82 -11.36 2.74
CA ARG A 81 -8.40 -11.75 4.10
C ARG A 81 -7.50 -10.72 4.75
N ILE A 82 -6.64 -10.06 3.97
CA ILE A 82 -5.80 -8.96 4.44
C ILE A 82 -6.71 -7.79 4.82
N LEU A 83 -7.61 -7.35 3.93
CA LEU A 83 -8.55 -6.25 4.21
C LEU A 83 -9.36 -6.49 5.49
N ARG A 84 -9.94 -7.68 5.64
CA ARG A 84 -10.73 -8.05 6.83
C ARG A 84 -9.92 -8.00 8.12
N LYS A 85 -8.62 -8.29 8.10
CA LYS A 85 -7.74 -8.20 9.28
C LYS A 85 -7.68 -6.77 9.82
N TYR A 86 -7.76 -5.78 8.95
CA TYR A 86 -7.59 -4.36 9.29
C TYR A 86 -8.91 -3.58 9.36
N GLY A 87 -10.05 -4.25 9.14
CA GLY A 87 -11.37 -3.59 9.13
C GLY A 87 -11.54 -2.60 7.98
N TRP A 88 -10.86 -2.85 6.86
CA TRP A 88 -10.95 -2.06 5.63
C TRP A 88 -12.16 -2.47 4.79
#